data_AF-A0A9P3LJ08-F1
#
_entry.id   AF-A0A9P3LJ08-F1
#
_cell.length_a   1.000
_cell.length_b   1.000
_cell.length_c   1.000
_cell.angle_alpha   90.00
_cell.angle_beta   90.00
_cell.angle_gamma   90.00
#
_symmetry.space_group_name_H-M   'P 1'
#
loop_
_entity.id
_entity.type
_entity.pdbx_description
1 polymer ?
#
loop_
_entity_poly.entity_id
_entity_poly.type
_entity_poly.pdbx_seq_one_letter_code
_entity_poly.pdbx_strand_id
1 'polypeptide(L)'
;MAKSVAHHANTIHLFTKSDIKTTIVPVTLFALVATPLCSFHRVPHIILWVWLHILQFDVSNQCFSTEEDKRNKADRPLAAGRISIRHATILRWALLPICLLVSLAYSPEVLYASAAMAVLTIIYNECQAHAAHWSVRNLLNAVGYATFETGATLVAGFDCTRLDRTAVLAICLSTGIMASTYHVQDFKDVEGDRLIGRRTLPIVAPRHARKTVIAGLVAWSLALARIWGLDTLTAAVLLLLGAAVGGRFLLYRTVRADQVSFYLYNVWLSCTFALPAYWRLAA
;
A
#
# COMPACT_ATOMS: atom_id res chain seq x y z
N MET A 1 3.08 -34.49 -14.18
CA MET A 1 3.24 -34.60 -12.71
C MET A 1 2.48 -33.47 -12.04
N ALA A 2 1.61 -33.78 -11.08
CA ALA A 2 0.95 -32.76 -10.26
C ALA A 2 2.01 -32.00 -9.43
N LYS A 3 1.92 -30.67 -9.39
CA LYS A 3 2.79 -29.84 -8.57
C LYS A 3 2.46 -30.07 -7.09
N SER A 4 3.47 -30.03 -6.21
CA SER A 4 3.27 -30.24 -4.78
C SER A 4 2.52 -29.09 -4.12
N VAL A 5 1.89 -29.33 -2.97
CA VAL A 5 1.25 -28.28 -2.15
C VAL A 5 2.25 -27.16 -1.82
N ALA A 6 3.49 -27.52 -1.49
CA ALA A 6 4.56 -26.56 -1.24
C ALA A 6 4.85 -25.66 -2.45
N HIS A 7 4.79 -26.19 -3.68
CA HIS A 7 4.95 -25.38 -4.90
C HIS A 7 3.83 -24.34 -5.03
N HIS A 8 2.58 -24.73 -4.75
CA HIS A 8 1.43 -23.84 -4.81
C HIS A 8 1.49 -22.77 -3.71
N ALA A 9 1.79 -23.15 -2.47
CA ALA A 9 1.95 -22.22 -1.36
C ALA A 9 3.05 -21.19 -1.64
N ASN A 10 4.21 -21.63 -2.13
CA ASN A 10 5.28 -20.72 -2.53
C ASN A 10 4.88 -19.81 -3.70
N THR A 11 4.07 -20.29 -4.65
CA THR A 11 3.56 -19.46 -5.75
C THR A 11 2.63 -18.36 -5.23
N ILE A 12 1.73 -18.67 -4.29
CA ILE A 12 0.85 -17.69 -3.66
C ILE A 12 1.68 -16.67 -2.87
N HIS A 13 2.68 -17.12 -2.11
CA HIS A 13 3.59 -16.22 -1.39
C HIS A 13 4.31 -15.25 -2.33
N LEU A 14 4.81 -15.75 -3.47
CA LEU A 14 5.54 -14.92 -4.44
C LEU A 14 4.66 -13.85 -5.11
N PHE A 15 3.33 -14.00 -5.15
CA PHE A 15 2.45 -12.93 -5.62
C PHE A 15 2.56 -11.66 -4.74
N THR A 16 2.66 -11.85 -3.42
CA THR A 16 2.56 -10.78 -2.41
C THR A 16 3.88 -10.47 -1.71
N LYS A 17 4.96 -11.17 -2.04
CA LYS A 17 6.27 -11.06 -1.37
C LYS A 17 6.82 -9.63 -1.32
N SER A 18 6.70 -8.86 -2.40
CA SER A 18 7.13 -7.46 -2.44
C SER A 18 6.33 -6.58 -1.49
N ASP A 19 5.09 -6.95 -1.23
CA ASP A 19 4.06 -6.13 -0.61
C ASP A 19 3.93 -6.39 0.90
N ILE A 20 4.65 -7.39 1.41
CA ILE A 20 4.80 -7.64 2.85
C ILE A 20 5.29 -6.39 3.57
N LYS A 21 6.34 -5.74 3.03
CA LYS A 21 6.99 -4.59 3.68
C LYS A 21 6.34 -3.25 3.34
N THR A 22 5.52 -3.17 2.29
CA THR A 22 4.95 -1.92 1.78
C THR A 22 3.45 -1.78 2.07
N THR A 23 2.76 -2.90 2.28
CA THR A 23 1.30 -2.91 2.47
C THR A 23 0.91 -3.73 3.69
N ILE A 24 1.30 -5.00 3.77
CA ILE A 24 0.79 -5.90 4.83
C ILE A 24 1.23 -5.41 6.20
N VAL A 25 2.53 -5.19 6.42
CA VAL A 25 3.03 -4.71 7.72
C VAL A 25 2.52 -3.29 8.03
N PRO A 26 2.65 -2.28 7.14
CA PRO A 26 2.20 -0.93 7.45
C PRO A 26 0.69 -0.82 7.72
N VAL A 27 -0.17 -1.42 6.89
CA VAL A 27 -1.63 -1.37 7.08
C VAL A 27 -2.06 -2.13 8.34
N THR A 28 -1.39 -3.25 8.65
CA THR A 28 -1.65 -3.96 9.91
C THR A 28 -1.31 -3.07 11.10
N LEU A 29 -0.12 -2.46 11.11
CA LEU A 29 0.28 -1.54 12.19
C LEU A 29 -0.68 -0.35 12.31
N PHE A 30 -1.07 0.23 11.18
CA PHE A 30 -2.06 1.29 11.12
C PHE A 30 -3.37 0.87 11.81
N ALA A 31 -3.95 -0.27 11.42
CA ALA A 31 -5.22 -0.75 11.96
C ALA A 31 -5.15 -1.04 13.47
N LEU A 32 -4.00 -1.50 13.98
CA LEU A 32 -3.80 -1.78 15.41
C LEU A 32 -3.84 -0.53 16.30
N VAL A 33 -3.48 0.64 15.75
CA VAL A 33 -3.46 1.89 16.51
C VAL A 33 -4.55 2.88 16.10
N ALA A 34 -5.13 2.72 14.91
CA ALA A 34 -6.15 3.61 14.39
C ALA A 34 -7.48 3.45 15.12
N THR A 35 -7.77 2.26 15.68
CA THR A 35 -8.96 1.96 16.49
C THR A 35 -8.58 1.21 17.76
N PRO A 36 -9.36 1.27 18.85
CA PRO A 36 -9.15 0.41 20.01
C PRO A 36 -9.28 -1.06 19.59
N LEU A 37 -8.19 -1.81 19.70
CA LEU A 37 -8.16 -3.21 19.33
C LEU A 37 -9.14 -3.99 20.22
N CYS A 38 -10.09 -4.70 19.59
CA CYS A 38 -11.07 -5.53 20.32
C CYS A 38 -10.38 -6.58 21.21
N SER A 39 -9.36 -7.25 20.67
CA SER A 39 -8.55 -8.27 21.34
C SER A 39 -7.32 -8.59 20.50
N PHE A 40 -6.24 -9.08 21.13
CA PHE A 40 -5.08 -9.61 20.41
C PHE A 40 -5.43 -10.75 19.43
N HIS A 41 -6.55 -11.46 19.65
CA HIS A 41 -7.06 -12.44 18.70
C HIS A 41 -7.48 -11.84 17.35
N ARG A 42 -7.70 -10.51 17.24
CA ARG A 42 -7.96 -9.84 15.97
C ARG A 42 -6.70 -9.65 15.12
N VAL A 43 -5.49 -9.73 15.70
CA VAL A 43 -4.24 -9.51 14.94
C VAL A 43 -4.12 -10.45 13.73
N PRO A 44 -4.31 -11.79 13.87
CA PRO A 44 -4.31 -12.69 12.72
C PRO A 44 -5.42 -12.40 11.71
N HIS A 45 -6.59 -11.92 12.17
CA HIS A 45 -7.71 -11.57 11.30
C HIS A 45 -7.38 -10.35 10.43
N ILE A 46 -6.76 -9.32 11.00
CA ILE A 46 -6.29 -8.13 10.28
C ILE A 46 -5.26 -8.54 9.23
N ILE A 47 -4.23 -9.30 9.63
CA ILE A 47 -3.17 -9.76 8.72
C ILE A 47 -3.76 -10.58 7.58
N LEU A 48 -4.66 -11.52 7.89
CA LEU A 48 -5.30 -12.38 6.89
C LEU A 48 -6.18 -11.55 5.94
N TRP A 49 -6.96 -10.61 6.47
CA TRP A 49 -7.83 -9.75 5.67
C TRP A 49 -7.01 -8.90 4.71
N VAL A 50 -5.97 -8.22 5.20
CA VAL A 50 -5.07 -7.39 4.37
C VAL A 50 -4.34 -8.26 3.35
N TRP A 51 -3.79 -9.41 3.75
CA TRP A 51 -3.08 -10.34 2.86
C TRP A 51 -3.97 -10.89 1.74
N LEU A 52 -5.21 -11.26 2.06
CA LEU A 52 -6.17 -11.79 1.09
C LEU A 52 -6.52 -10.72 0.03
N HIS A 53 -6.73 -9.48 0.49
CA HIS A 53 -7.08 -8.36 -0.36
C HIS A 53 -5.90 -7.92 -1.26
N ILE A 54 -4.68 -7.88 -0.73
CA ILE A 54 -3.50 -7.58 -1.56
C ILE A 54 -3.19 -8.73 -2.53
N LEU A 55 -3.41 -9.99 -2.14
CA LEU A 55 -3.31 -11.14 -3.04
C LEU A 55 -4.29 -11.01 -4.21
N GLN A 56 -5.53 -10.60 -3.96
CA GLN A 56 -6.52 -10.36 -5.03
C GLN A 56 -6.05 -9.28 -5.99
N PHE A 57 -5.55 -8.15 -5.48
CA PHE A 57 -5.00 -7.07 -6.29
C PHE A 57 -3.78 -7.53 -7.09
N ASP A 58 -2.81 -8.20 -6.46
CA ASP A 58 -1.55 -8.62 -7.09
C ASP A 58 -1.77 -9.65 -8.19
N VAL A 59 -2.62 -10.66 -7.97
CA VAL A 59 -2.95 -11.63 -9.01
C VAL A 59 -3.62 -10.93 -10.19
N SER A 60 -4.52 -9.97 -9.93
CA SER A 60 -5.18 -9.18 -10.98
C SER A 60 -4.19 -8.34 -11.79
N ASN A 61 -3.32 -7.61 -11.10
CA ASN A 61 -2.33 -6.70 -11.69
C ASN A 61 -1.31 -7.48 -12.54
N GLN A 62 -0.73 -8.55 -12.00
CA GLN A 62 0.30 -9.32 -12.69
C GLN A 62 -0.18 -9.98 -14.00
N CYS A 63 -1.50 -10.22 -14.14
CA CYS A 63 -2.08 -10.67 -15.40
C CYS A 63 -1.94 -9.65 -16.54
N PHE A 64 -1.78 -8.35 -16.24
CA PHE A 64 -1.60 -7.29 -17.25
C PHE A 64 -0.16 -6.76 -17.32
N SER A 65 0.65 -6.94 -16.28
CA SER A 65 2.00 -6.36 -16.17
C SER A 65 3.13 -7.37 -16.36
N THR A 66 2.89 -8.52 -17.00
CA THR A 66 3.88 -9.61 -17.11
C THR A 66 5.21 -9.16 -17.76
N GLU A 67 5.20 -8.33 -18.80
CA GLU A 67 6.44 -7.86 -19.45
C GLU A 67 7.21 -6.83 -18.62
N GLU A 68 6.49 -5.94 -17.92
CA GLU A 68 7.07 -5.00 -16.94
C GLU A 68 7.73 -5.78 -15.79
N ASP A 69 7.02 -6.79 -15.26
CA ASP A 69 7.49 -7.57 -14.12
C ASP A 69 8.69 -8.44 -14.46
N LYS A 70 8.83 -8.94 -15.69
CA LYS A 70 10.07 -9.65 -16.12
C LYS A 70 11.32 -8.79 -15.95
N ARG A 71 11.20 -7.46 -16.04
CA ARG A 71 12.32 -6.52 -15.86
C ARG A 71 12.50 -6.11 -14.40
N ASN A 72 11.43 -5.67 -13.75
CA ASN A 72 11.52 -5.07 -12.42
C ASN A 72 11.43 -6.10 -11.27
N LYS A 73 10.69 -7.19 -11.47
CA LYS A 73 10.22 -8.11 -10.43
C LYS A 73 10.17 -9.55 -10.94
N ALA A 74 11.29 -10.03 -11.47
CA ALA A 74 11.38 -11.30 -12.19
C ALA A 74 11.01 -12.53 -11.33
N ASP A 75 10.94 -12.40 -10.01
CA ASP A 75 10.51 -13.45 -9.08
C ASP A 75 8.98 -13.61 -8.99
N ARG A 76 8.21 -12.67 -9.54
CA ARG A 76 6.74 -12.74 -9.57
C ARG A 76 6.24 -13.97 -10.35
N PRO A 77 5.18 -14.66 -9.89
CA PRO A 77 4.77 -15.94 -10.44
C PRO A 77 4.53 -15.99 -11.96
N LEU A 78 3.90 -14.97 -12.55
CA LEU A 78 3.66 -14.92 -13.99
C LEU A 78 4.94 -14.59 -14.78
N ALA A 79 5.73 -13.63 -14.31
CA ALA A 79 7.03 -13.28 -14.91
C ALA A 79 8.02 -14.46 -14.88
N ALA A 80 8.04 -15.21 -13.78
CA ALA A 80 8.86 -16.40 -13.57
C ALA A 80 8.30 -17.68 -14.24
N GLY A 81 7.14 -17.62 -14.91
CA GLY A 81 6.52 -18.79 -15.56
C GLY A 81 6.05 -19.89 -14.58
N ARG A 82 5.86 -19.57 -13.29
CA ARG A 82 5.46 -20.55 -12.25
C ARG A 82 4.01 -21.00 -12.38
N ILE A 83 3.16 -20.13 -12.91
CA ILE A 83 1.74 -20.30 -13.17
C ILE A 83 1.43 -19.78 -14.57
N SER A 84 0.52 -20.42 -15.30
CA SER A 84 0.09 -19.92 -16.61
C SER A 84 -0.93 -18.80 -16.45
N ILE A 85 -1.03 -17.92 -17.45
CA ILE A 85 -2.00 -16.82 -17.46
C ILE A 85 -3.44 -17.32 -17.27
N ARG A 86 -3.80 -18.45 -17.89
CA ARG A 86 -5.13 -19.07 -17.72
C ARG A 86 -5.43 -19.40 -16.24
N HIS A 87 -4.50 -20.02 -15.53
CA HIS A 87 -4.71 -20.36 -14.11
C HIS A 87 -4.69 -19.12 -13.21
N ALA A 88 -3.85 -18.12 -13.51
CA ALA A 88 -3.84 -16.85 -12.79
C ALA A 88 -5.18 -16.10 -12.96
N THR A 89 -5.76 -16.11 -14.17
CA THR A 89 -7.09 -15.53 -14.43
C THR A 89 -8.19 -16.24 -13.65
N ILE A 90 -8.15 -17.57 -13.53
CA ILE A 90 -9.09 -18.31 -12.68
C ILE A 90 -8.93 -17.89 -11.22
N LEU A 91 -7.69 -17.86 -10.72
CA LEU A 91 -7.38 -17.46 -9.33
C LEU A 91 -7.87 -16.04 -9.04
N ARG A 92 -7.60 -15.09 -9.93
CA ARG A 92 -8.06 -13.69 -9.85
C ARG A 92 -9.56 -13.59 -9.62
N TRP A 93 -10.35 -14.24 -10.47
CA TRP A 93 -11.81 -14.17 -10.40
C TRP A 93 -12.40 -15.00 -9.26
N ALA A 94 -11.68 -16.04 -8.80
CA ALA A 94 -12.05 -16.77 -7.60
C ALA A 94 -11.79 -15.96 -6.30
N LEU A 95 -10.69 -15.20 -6.25
CA LEU A 95 -10.34 -14.38 -5.09
C LEU A 95 -11.35 -13.24 -4.83
N LEU A 96 -11.97 -12.70 -5.88
CA LEU A 96 -12.97 -11.63 -5.76
C LEU A 96 -14.15 -12.01 -4.83
N PRO A 97 -14.95 -13.06 -5.11
CA PRO A 97 -16.03 -13.47 -4.22
C PRO A 97 -15.53 -13.94 -2.86
N ILE A 98 -14.32 -14.53 -2.77
CA ILE A 98 -13.72 -14.91 -1.47
C ILE A 98 -13.49 -13.68 -0.59
N CYS A 99 -12.90 -12.59 -1.14
CA CYS A 99 -12.71 -11.35 -0.41
C CYS A 99 -14.04 -10.77 0.08
N LEU A 100 -15.04 -10.71 -0.79
CA LEU A 100 -16.37 -10.19 -0.44
C LEU A 100 -17.05 -11.01 0.65
N LEU A 101 -17.01 -12.35 0.57
CA LEU A 101 -17.62 -13.24 1.56
C LEU A 101 -16.91 -13.18 2.91
N VAL A 102 -15.58 -13.16 2.93
CA VAL A 102 -14.79 -13.00 4.16
C VAL A 102 -15.13 -11.68 4.84
N SER A 103 -15.29 -10.61 4.07
CA SER A 103 -15.63 -9.29 4.58
C SER A 103 -17.05 -9.19 5.10
N LEU A 104 -18.02 -9.79 4.40
CA LEU A 104 -19.41 -9.89 4.85
C LEU A 104 -19.55 -10.64 6.17
N ALA A 105 -18.66 -11.60 6.46
CA ALA A 105 -18.65 -12.31 7.74
C ALA A 105 -18.29 -11.41 8.95
N TYR A 106 -17.73 -10.22 8.72
CA TYR A 106 -17.50 -9.22 9.77
C TYR A 106 -18.66 -8.22 9.85
N SER A 107 -18.99 -7.55 8.75
CA SER A 107 -20.07 -6.57 8.67
C SER A 107 -20.34 -6.12 7.22
N PRO A 108 -21.51 -5.50 6.95
CA PRO A 108 -21.75 -4.79 5.69
C PRO A 108 -20.71 -3.70 5.38
N GLU A 109 -20.18 -3.01 6.38
CA GLU A 109 -19.21 -1.93 6.19
C GLU A 109 -17.83 -2.45 5.76
N VAL A 110 -17.39 -3.59 6.31
CA VAL A 110 -16.17 -4.29 5.83
C VAL A 110 -16.39 -4.80 4.40
N LEU A 111 -17.60 -5.27 4.07
CA LEU A 111 -17.98 -5.61 2.70
C LEU A 111 -17.88 -4.39 1.77
N TYR A 112 -18.35 -3.22 2.18
CA TYR A 112 -18.26 -2.00 1.37
C TYR A 112 -16.81 -1.60 1.09
N ALA A 113 -15.91 -1.71 2.07
CA ALA A 113 -14.47 -1.48 1.85
C ALA A 113 -13.91 -2.45 0.79
N SER A 114 -14.32 -3.71 0.82
CA SER A 114 -13.87 -4.74 -0.12
C SER A 114 -14.45 -4.56 -1.52
N ALA A 115 -15.73 -4.18 -1.60
CA ALA A 115 -16.39 -3.85 -2.86
C ALA A 115 -15.75 -2.62 -3.51
N ALA A 116 -15.46 -1.58 -2.72
CA ALA A 116 -14.72 -0.41 -3.21
C ALA A 116 -13.34 -0.81 -3.74
N MET A 117 -12.60 -1.65 -3.01
CA MET A 117 -11.29 -2.14 -3.45
C MET A 117 -11.38 -2.98 -4.74
N ALA A 118 -12.41 -3.81 -4.89
CA ALA A 118 -12.66 -4.56 -6.11
C ALA A 118 -12.93 -3.63 -7.31
N VAL A 119 -13.79 -2.62 -7.12
CA VAL A 119 -14.08 -1.61 -8.16
C VAL A 119 -12.81 -0.85 -8.53
N LEU A 120 -12.02 -0.41 -7.55
CA LEU A 120 -10.75 0.30 -7.79
C LEU A 120 -9.74 -0.59 -8.51
N THR A 121 -9.69 -1.89 -8.19
CA THR A 121 -8.84 -2.87 -8.88
C THR A 121 -9.23 -3.03 -10.34
N ILE A 122 -10.53 -3.06 -10.64
CA ILE A 122 -11.06 -3.10 -12.00
C ILE A 122 -10.73 -1.80 -12.75
N ILE A 123 -10.95 -0.64 -12.12
CA ILE A 123 -10.60 0.66 -12.72
C ILE A 123 -9.09 0.72 -13.01
N TYR A 124 -8.27 0.29 -12.06
CA TYR A 124 -6.81 0.30 -12.19
C TYR A 124 -6.36 -0.55 -13.37
N ASN A 125 -6.85 -1.78 -13.48
CA ASN A 125 -6.34 -2.76 -14.44
C ASN A 125 -7.15 -2.74 -15.76
N GLU A 126 -8.46 -3.03 -15.72
CA GLU A 126 -9.33 -3.17 -16.89
C GLU A 126 -9.59 -1.84 -17.59
N CYS A 127 -9.80 -0.76 -16.83
CA CYS A 127 -9.96 0.59 -17.40
C CYS A 127 -8.62 1.29 -17.65
N GLN A 128 -7.50 0.57 -17.51
CA GLN A 128 -6.15 1.06 -17.76
C GLN A 128 -5.75 2.31 -16.97
N ALA A 129 -6.38 2.57 -15.82
CA ALA A 129 -6.03 3.74 -15.00
C ALA A 129 -4.60 3.66 -14.43
N HIS A 130 -4.00 2.47 -14.39
CA HIS A 130 -2.56 2.28 -14.12
C HIS A 130 -1.62 2.95 -15.14
N ALA A 131 -2.12 3.21 -16.36
CA ALA A 131 -1.41 3.91 -17.43
C ALA A 131 -1.93 5.34 -17.67
N ALA A 132 -2.92 5.79 -16.89
CA ALA A 132 -3.45 7.15 -16.97
C ALA A 132 -2.42 8.20 -16.53
N HIS A 133 -2.80 9.47 -16.59
CA HIS A 133 -1.97 10.57 -16.10
C HIS A 133 -1.50 10.30 -14.66
N TRP A 134 -0.23 10.58 -14.38
CA TRP A 134 0.42 10.22 -13.11
C TRP A 134 -0.36 10.69 -11.87
N SER A 135 -1.02 11.84 -11.93
CA SER A 135 -1.82 12.36 -10.81
C SER A 135 -3.08 11.54 -10.56
N VAL A 136 -3.77 11.10 -11.61
CA VAL A 136 -4.97 10.25 -11.53
C VAL A 136 -4.58 8.89 -10.94
N ARG A 137 -3.48 8.31 -11.41
CA ARG A 137 -2.97 7.05 -10.89
C ARG A 137 -2.56 7.13 -9.42
N ASN A 138 -1.85 8.20 -9.04
CA ASN A 138 -1.46 8.40 -7.64
C ASN A 138 -2.68 8.56 -6.73
N LEU A 139 -3.69 9.33 -7.17
CA LEU A 139 -4.94 9.48 -6.42
C LEU A 139 -5.68 8.14 -6.32
N LEU A 140 -5.77 7.38 -7.41
CA LEU A 140 -6.42 6.07 -7.43
C LEU A 140 -5.74 5.10 -6.46
N ASN A 141 -4.41 5.07 -6.45
CA ASN A 141 -3.65 4.24 -5.51
C ASN A 141 -3.80 4.71 -4.06
N ALA A 142 -3.86 6.02 -3.81
CA ALA A 142 -4.10 6.55 -2.47
C ALA A 142 -5.49 6.16 -1.94
N VAL A 143 -6.53 6.27 -2.78
CA VAL A 143 -7.89 5.81 -2.45
C VAL A 143 -7.92 4.28 -2.27
N GLY A 144 -7.18 3.53 -3.08
CA GLY A 144 -6.99 2.09 -2.90
C GLY A 144 -6.41 1.77 -1.51
N TYR A 145 -5.36 2.47 -1.11
CA TYR A 145 -4.75 2.31 0.22
C TYR A 145 -5.73 2.67 1.35
N ALA A 146 -6.54 3.72 1.16
CA ALA A 146 -7.59 4.10 2.09
C ALA A 146 -8.63 2.98 2.29
N THR A 147 -8.97 2.21 1.25
CA THR A 147 -9.87 1.04 1.38
C THR A 147 -9.24 -0.09 2.19
N PHE A 148 -7.94 -0.34 2.03
CA PHE A 148 -7.21 -1.29 2.87
C PHE A 148 -7.23 -0.88 4.34
N GLU A 149 -6.92 0.38 4.62
CA GLU A 149 -6.90 0.92 5.98
C GLU A 149 -8.29 0.92 6.61
N THR A 150 -9.32 1.30 5.86
CA THR A 150 -10.72 1.29 6.30
C THR A 150 -11.16 -0.11 6.71
N GLY A 151 -11.00 -1.10 5.81
CA GLY A 151 -11.43 -2.47 6.09
C GLY A 151 -10.63 -3.12 7.21
N ALA A 152 -9.30 -2.94 7.23
CA ALA A 152 -8.44 -3.46 8.30
C ALA A 152 -8.79 -2.87 9.67
N THR A 153 -9.07 -1.56 9.72
CA THR A 153 -9.46 -0.87 10.97
C THR A 153 -10.83 -1.33 11.47
N LEU A 154 -11.82 -1.53 10.58
CA LEU A 154 -13.10 -2.11 10.95
C LEU A 154 -12.96 -3.54 11.49
N VAL A 155 -12.11 -4.38 10.87
CA VAL A 155 -11.82 -5.74 11.33
C VAL A 155 -11.14 -5.76 12.71
N ALA A 156 -10.32 -4.75 13.01
CA ALA A 156 -9.60 -4.59 14.27
C ALA A 156 -10.50 -4.17 15.44
N GLY A 157 -11.51 -3.33 15.16
CA GLY A 157 -12.37 -2.71 16.17
C GLY A 157 -13.31 -3.67 16.88
N PHE A 158 -13.80 -3.27 18.05
CA PHE A 158 -14.87 -3.99 18.76
C PHE A 158 -16.19 -3.93 17.99
N ASP A 159 -16.48 -2.77 17.41
CA ASP A 159 -17.59 -2.55 16.49
C ASP A 159 -17.07 -2.56 15.05
N CYS A 160 -17.30 -3.66 14.33
CA CYS A 160 -16.90 -3.78 12.92
C CYS A 160 -17.79 -2.96 11.96
N THR A 161 -18.77 -2.20 12.46
CA THR A 161 -19.69 -1.39 11.64
C THR A 161 -19.35 0.09 11.63
N ARG A 162 -18.45 0.55 12.52
CA ARG A 162 -18.20 1.98 12.71
C ARG A 162 -16.73 2.30 12.88
N LEU A 163 -16.32 3.38 12.23
CA LEU A 163 -15.05 4.06 12.49
C LEU A 163 -15.34 5.28 13.37
N ASP A 164 -14.57 5.44 14.43
CA ASP A 164 -14.64 6.67 15.22
C ASP A 164 -13.86 7.81 14.56
N ARG A 165 -13.91 9.00 15.18
CA ARG A 165 -13.29 10.21 14.62
C ARG A 165 -11.79 10.09 14.44
N THR A 166 -11.10 9.42 15.36
CA THR A 166 -9.65 9.24 15.30
C THR A 166 -9.27 8.32 14.15
N ALA A 167 -9.99 7.21 13.96
CA ALA A 167 -9.78 6.30 12.84
C ALA A 167 -10.02 7.00 11.49
N VAL A 168 -11.14 7.72 11.36
CA VAL A 168 -11.48 8.48 10.14
C VAL A 168 -10.40 9.52 9.84
N LEU A 169 -9.98 10.30 10.83
CA LEU A 169 -8.91 11.29 10.65
C LEU A 169 -7.59 10.63 10.21
N ALA A 170 -7.22 9.51 10.84
CA ALA A 170 -6.01 8.77 10.48
C ALA A 170 -6.03 8.31 9.02
N ILE A 171 -7.16 7.77 8.55
CA ILE A 171 -7.34 7.31 7.16
C ILE A 171 -7.26 8.50 6.20
N CYS A 172 -7.91 9.63 6.52
CA CYS A 172 -7.84 10.84 5.69
C CYS A 172 -6.41 11.38 5.58
N LEU A 173 -5.66 11.40 6.69
CA LEU A 173 -4.26 11.84 6.71
C LEU A 173 -3.37 10.89 5.90
N SER A 174 -3.52 9.57 6.09
CA SER A 174 -2.80 8.57 5.29
C SER A 174 -3.09 8.72 3.80
N THR A 175 -4.37 8.87 3.43
CA THR A 175 -4.79 9.09 2.05
C THR A 175 -4.13 10.35 1.46
N GLY A 176 -4.06 11.44 2.23
CA GLY A 176 -3.40 12.68 1.82
C GLY A 176 -1.89 12.52 1.63
N ILE A 177 -1.23 11.79 2.54
CA ILE A 177 0.19 11.42 2.42
C ILE A 177 0.37 10.66 1.11
N MET A 178 -0.34 9.54 0.95
CA MET A 178 -0.25 8.71 -0.25
C MET A 178 -0.52 9.50 -1.53
N ALA A 179 -1.60 10.28 -1.61
CA ALA A 179 -1.93 11.04 -2.82
C ALA A 179 -0.82 12.01 -3.24
N SER A 180 -0.10 12.58 -2.27
CA SER A 180 0.97 13.55 -2.51
C SER A 180 2.38 12.94 -2.66
N THR A 181 2.61 11.73 -2.14
CA THR A 181 3.93 11.09 -2.11
C THR A 181 4.00 9.73 -2.80
N TYR A 182 2.91 9.21 -3.40
CA TYR A 182 2.88 7.88 -4.03
C TYR A 182 3.96 7.70 -5.11
N HIS A 183 4.31 8.78 -5.83
CA HIS A 183 5.36 8.76 -6.86
C HIS A 183 6.75 8.40 -6.33
N VAL A 184 6.95 8.33 -5.01
CA VAL A 184 8.18 7.81 -4.40
C VAL A 184 8.47 6.37 -4.86
N GLN A 185 7.44 5.55 -5.06
CA GLN A 185 7.60 4.19 -5.56
C GLN A 185 8.13 4.15 -7.00
N ASP A 186 7.71 5.09 -7.84
CA ASP A 186 8.00 5.09 -9.27
C ASP A 186 9.49 5.27 -9.56
N PHE A 187 10.28 5.85 -8.65
CA PHE A 187 11.71 6.11 -8.89
C PHE A 187 12.53 4.84 -9.16
N LYS A 188 12.24 3.74 -8.46
CA LYS A 188 12.91 2.45 -8.70
C LYS A 188 12.37 1.72 -9.94
N ASP A 189 11.18 2.08 -10.41
CA ASP A 189 10.46 1.39 -11.48
C ASP A 189 10.54 2.15 -12.83
N VAL A 190 11.25 3.28 -12.91
CA VAL A 190 11.39 4.16 -14.09
C VAL A 190 11.71 3.41 -15.38
N GLU A 191 12.62 2.43 -15.35
CA GLU A 191 13.02 1.70 -16.54
C GLU A 191 11.88 0.82 -17.07
N GLY A 192 11.27 0.00 -16.20
CA GLY A 192 10.11 -0.81 -16.57
C GLY A 192 8.90 0.01 -16.98
N ASP A 193 8.61 1.11 -16.28
CA ASP A 193 7.53 2.04 -16.63
C ASP A 193 7.72 2.63 -18.04
N ARG A 194 8.95 3.02 -18.39
CA ARG A 194 9.26 3.58 -19.72
C ARG A 194 9.05 2.54 -20.83
N LEU A 195 9.38 1.27 -20.60
CA LEU A 195 9.24 0.20 -21.58
C LEU A 195 7.78 -0.04 -22.00
N ILE A 196 6.84 0.14 -21.07
CA ILE A 196 5.41 -0.01 -21.34
C ILE A 196 4.70 1.33 -21.62
N GLY A 197 5.48 2.40 -21.85
CA GLY A 197 4.95 3.72 -22.24
C GLY A 197 4.30 4.53 -21.12
N ARG A 198 4.49 4.18 -19.84
CA ARG A 198 3.96 4.96 -18.72
C ARG A 198 4.66 6.32 -18.60
N ARG A 199 3.87 7.32 -18.22
CA ARG A 199 4.33 8.72 -18.02
C ARG A 199 4.27 9.12 -16.56
N THR A 200 5.01 8.39 -15.72
CA THR A 200 5.09 8.63 -14.26
C THR A 200 5.79 9.93 -13.94
N LEU A 201 5.58 10.49 -12.74
CA LEU A 201 6.17 11.79 -12.37
C LEU A 201 7.70 11.80 -12.47
N PRO A 202 8.43 10.75 -12.03
CA PRO A 202 9.88 10.66 -12.25
C PRO A 202 10.30 10.59 -13.72
N ILE A 203 9.43 10.15 -14.64
CA ILE A 203 9.70 10.13 -16.09
C ILE A 203 9.47 11.51 -16.70
N VAL A 204 8.31 12.14 -16.43
CA VAL A 204 7.93 13.40 -17.10
C VAL A 204 8.62 14.62 -16.52
N ALA A 205 8.92 14.62 -15.21
CA ALA A 205 9.49 15.77 -14.52
C ALA A 205 10.46 15.33 -13.39
N PRO A 206 11.58 14.63 -13.70
CA PRO A 206 12.44 13.97 -12.70
C PRO A 206 12.96 14.90 -11.60
N ARG A 207 13.35 16.14 -11.95
CA ARG A 207 13.83 17.13 -10.97
C ARG A 207 12.72 17.60 -10.04
N HIS A 208 11.51 17.82 -10.57
CA HIS A 208 10.35 18.21 -9.77
C HIS A 208 9.89 17.07 -8.88
N ALA A 209 9.83 15.84 -9.41
CA ALA A 209 9.47 14.64 -8.66
C ALA A 209 10.29 14.51 -7.37
N ARG A 210 11.63 14.70 -7.44
CA ARG A 210 12.52 14.58 -6.27
C ARG A 210 12.30 15.71 -5.26
N LYS A 211 12.07 16.94 -5.74
CA LYS A 211 11.77 18.10 -4.87
C LYS A 211 10.44 17.95 -4.14
N THR A 212 9.42 17.40 -4.80
CA THR A 212 8.12 17.19 -4.16
C THR A 212 8.17 16.12 -3.07
N VAL A 213 9.06 15.12 -3.18
CA VAL A 213 9.26 14.13 -2.09
C VAL A 213 9.73 14.82 -0.81
N ILE A 214 10.87 15.55 -0.85
CA ILE A 214 11.38 16.19 0.37
C ILE A 214 10.39 17.22 0.94
N ALA A 215 9.76 18.01 0.07
CA ALA A 215 8.76 18.99 0.49
C ALA A 215 7.57 18.31 1.16
N GLY A 216 7.06 17.22 0.57
CA GLY A 216 5.95 16.44 1.12
C GLY A 216 6.30 15.79 2.46
N LEU A 217 7.43 15.10 2.56
CA LEU A 217 7.85 14.42 3.79
C LEU A 217 8.05 15.39 4.95
N VAL A 218 8.69 16.55 4.70
CA VAL A 218 8.88 17.58 5.72
C VAL A 218 7.53 18.21 6.12
N ALA A 219 6.70 18.59 5.15
CA ALA A 219 5.39 19.20 5.42
C ALA A 219 4.49 18.26 6.22
N TRP A 220 4.40 16.99 5.82
CA TRP A 220 3.62 15.98 6.54
C TRP A 220 4.20 15.70 7.93
N SER A 221 5.52 15.62 8.09
CA SER A 221 6.11 15.41 9.43
C SER A 221 5.73 16.52 10.40
N LEU A 222 5.76 17.79 9.95
CA LEU A 222 5.34 18.94 10.76
C LEU A 222 3.83 18.96 11.02
N ALA A 223 3.02 18.71 9.98
CA ALA A 223 1.56 18.69 10.11
C ALA A 223 1.10 17.59 11.07
N LEU A 224 1.63 16.37 10.91
CA LEU A 224 1.32 15.24 11.78
C LEU A 224 1.80 15.47 13.21
N ALA A 225 2.99 16.07 13.40
CA ALA A 225 3.46 16.45 14.73
C ALA A 225 2.47 17.38 15.45
N ARG A 226 1.94 18.37 14.72
CA ARG A 226 0.97 19.33 15.25
C ARG A 226 -0.41 18.72 15.49
N ILE A 227 -0.88 17.88 14.57
CA ILE A 227 -2.21 17.24 14.64
C ILE A 227 -2.23 16.25 15.79
N TRP A 228 -1.29 15.31 15.84
CA TRP A 228 -1.27 14.27 16.88
C TRP A 228 -0.73 14.77 18.23
N GLY A 229 -0.23 15.99 18.31
CA GLY A 229 0.28 16.59 19.55
C GLY A 229 1.54 15.87 20.06
N LEU A 230 2.47 15.58 19.14
CA LEU A 230 3.68 14.83 19.47
C LEU A 230 4.59 15.64 20.42
N ASP A 231 5.29 14.93 21.31
CA ASP A 231 6.37 15.52 22.10
C ASP A 231 7.54 15.95 21.21
N THR A 232 8.40 16.82 21.72
CA THR A 232 9.51 17.41 20.96
C THR A 232 10.47 16.37 20.41
N LEU A 233 10.76 15.31 21.17
CA LEU A 233 11.70 14.28 20.72
C LEU A 233 11.10 13.49 19.55
N THR A 234 9.86 13.03 19.68
CA THR A 234 9.20 12.25 18.62
C THR A 234 8.96 13.08 17.36
N ALA A 235 8.55 14.34 17.51
CA ALA A 235 8.42 15.28 16.39
C ALA A 235 9.77 15.50 15.69
N ALA A 236 10.85 15.69 16.44
CA ALA A 236 12.19 15.86 15.89
C ALA A 236 12.67 14.61 15.15
N VAL A 237 12.47 13.42 15.72
CA VAL A 237 12.83 12.14 15.08
C VAL A 237 12.07 11.94 13.77
N LEU A 238 10.75 12.18 13.77
CA LEU A 238 9.93 12.05 12.55
C LEU A 238 10.37 13.03 11.46
N LEU A 239 10.62 14.29 11.83
CA LEU A 239 11.10 15.32 10.91
C LEU A 239 12.49 15.00 10.35
N LEU A 240 13.44 14.60 11.21
CA LEU A 240 14.78 14.22 10.79
C LEU A 240 14.76 13.02 9.86
N LEU A 241 13.93 12.02 10.14
CA LEU A 241 13.73 10.87 9.27
C LEU A 241 13.16 11.31 7.91
N GLY A 242 12.11 12.13 7.90
CA GLY A 242 11.51 12.66 6.68
C GLY A 242 12.50 13.49 5.84
N ALA A 243 13.26 14.37 6.48
CA ALA A 243 14.29 15.18 5.84
C ALA A 243 15.44 14.33 5.31
N ALA A 244 15.89 13.31 6.05
CA ALA A 244 16.93 12.39 5.61
C ALA A 244 16.49 11.59 4.38
N VAL A 245 15.28 11.02 4.40
CA VAL A 245 14.73 10.28 3.25
C VAL A 245 14.55 11.18 2.04
N GLY A 246 13.94 12.36 2.21
CA GLY A 246 13.78 13.34 1.14
C GLY A 246 15.11 13.83 0.56
N GLY A 247 16.10 14.08 1.43
CA GLY A 247 17.46 14.47 1.05
C GLY A 247 18.15 13.39 0.22
N ARG A 248 17.97 12.11 0.56
CA ARG A 248 18.52 11.01 -0.25
C ARG A 248 18.00 11.02 -1.68
N PHE A 249 16.70 11.30 -1.90
CA PHE A 249 16.14 11.41 -3.24
C PHE A 249 16.72 12.61 -4.03
N LEU A 250 17.22 13.65 -3.38
CA LEU A 250 17.89 14.76 -4.06
C LEU A 250 19.36 14.47 -4.38
N LEU A 251 20.06 13.84 -3.43
CA LEU A 251 21.51 13.65 -3.48
C LEU A 251 21.93 12.43 -4.31
N TYR A 252 21.18 11.33 -4.23
CA TYR A 252 21.48 10.10 -4.95
C TYR A 252 20.54 9.93 -6.15
N ARG A 253 21.09 9.46 -7.28
CA ARG A 253 20.35 9.36 -8.56
C ARG A 253 20.45 7.99 -9.23
N THR A 254 20.97 6.99 -8.53
CA THR A 254 21.07 5.61 -9.06
C THR A 254 19.83 4.83 -8.68
N VAL A 255 19.41 3.88 -9.53
CA VAL A 255 18.23 3.01 -9.29
C VAL A 255 18.36 2.28 -7.94
N ARG A 256 19.56 1.77 -7.63
CA ARG A 256 19.83 1.11 -6.36
C ARG A 256 19.65 2.05 -5.17
N ALA A 257 20.08 3.31 -5.29
CA ALA A 257 19.89 4.29 -4.22
C ALA A 257 18.43 4.70 -4.06
N ASP A 258 17.68 4.81 -5.16
CA ASP A 258 16.23 5.07 -5.14
C ASP A 258 15.47 3.89 -4.49
N GLN A 259 15.87 2.64 -4.76
CA GLN A 259 15.30 1.47 -4.10
C GLN A 259 15.55 1.46 -2.58
N VAL A 260 16.76 1.79 -2.13
CA VAL A 260 17.05 1.93 -0.69
C VAL A 260 16.25 3.08 -0.08
N SER A 261 16.15 4.21 -0.78
CA SER A 261 15.39 5.37 -0.32
C SER A 261 13.88 5.10 -0.25
N PHE A 262 13.36 4.28 -1.16
CA PHE A 262 11.99 3.76 -1.10
C PHE A 262 11.75 2.89 0.14
N TYR A 263 12.68 2.01 0.51
CA TYR A 263 12.53 1.25 1.76
C TYR A 263 12.54 2.15 3.00
N LEU A 264 13.43 3.16 3.05
CA LEU A 264 13.44 4.13 4.15
C LEU A 264 12.19 5.01 4.17
N TYR A 265 11.64 5.34 3.01
CA TYR A 265 10.32 5.99 2.92
C TYR A 265 9.22 5.13 3.54
N ASN A 266 9.22 3.81 3.31
CA ASN A 266 8.26 2.92 3.96
C ASN A 266 8.45 2.83 5.48
N VAL A 267 9.68 2.99 5.98
CA VAL A 267 9.94 3.12 7.43
C VAL A 267 9.31 4.42 7.95
N TRP A 268 9.58 5.56 7.30
CA TRP A 268 8.96 6.84 7.66
C TRP A 268 7.44 6.77 7.63
N LEU A 269 6.88 6.18 6.57
CA LEU A 269 5.44 5.99 6.43
C LEU A 269 4.86 5.12 7.55
N SER A 270 5.53 4.01 7.89
CA SER A 270 5.10 3.14 9.00
C SER A 270 5.12 3.89 10.34
N CYS A 271 6.10 4.78 10.56
CA CYS A 271 6.11 5.67 11.73
C CYS A 271 4.91 6.63 11.70
N THR A 272 4.57 7.22 10.54
CA THR A 272 3.39 8.09 10.42
C THR A 272 2.07 7.36 10.72
N PHE A 273 1.98 6.09 10.33
CA PHE A 273 0.80 5.24 10.56
C PHE A 273 0.63 4.86 12.03
N ALA A 274 1.70 4.87 12.81
CA ALA A 274 1.66 4.58 14.24
C ALA A 274 1.19 5.79 15.09
N LEU A 275 1.18 7.00 14.54
CA LEU A 275 0.91 8.24 15.28
C LEU A 275 -0.49 8.36 15.91
N PRO A 276 -1.57 7.76 15.38
CA PRO A 276 -2.88 7.75 16.07
C PRO A 276 -2.79 7.20 17.51
N ALA A 277 -1.79 6.37 17.82
CA ALA A 277 -1.52 5.86 19.16
C ALA A 277 -1.36 6.97 20.21
N TYR A 278 -0.88 8.17 19.86
CA TYR A 278 -0.73 9.29 20.80
C TYR A 278 -2.06 9.68 21.44
N TRP A 279 -3.11 9.77 20.63
CA TRP A 279 -4.45 10.06 21.15
C TRP A 279 -5.08 8.83 21.82
N ARG A 280 -4.76 7.62 21.37
CA ARG A 280 -5.31 6.38 21.95
C ARG A 280 -4.74 6.02 23.32
N LEU A 281 -3.47 6.28 23.55
CA LEU A 281 -2.80 5.97 24.81
C LEU A 281 -2.97 7.09 25.84
N ALA A 282 -3.31 8.29 25.40
CA ALA A 282 -3.59 9.44 26.27
C ALA A 282 -5.07 9.56 26.69
N ALA A 283 -5.97 8.79 26.06
CA ALA A 283 -7.41 8.74 26.37
C ALA A 283 -7.72 7.58 27.31
#